data_AF-A0A2I0N7D6-F1
#
_entry.id   AF-A0A2I0N7D6-F1
#
_cell.length_a   1.000
_cell.length_b   1.000
_cell.length_c   1.000
_cell.angle_alpha   90.00
_cell.angle_beta   90.00
_cell.angle_gamma   90.00
#
_symmetry.space_group_name_H-M   'P 1'
#
loop_
_entity.id
_entity.type
_entity.pdbx_description
1 polymer ?
#
loop_
_entity_poly.entity_id
_entity_poly.type
_entity_poly.pdbx_seq_one_letter_code
_entity_poly.pdbx_strand_id
1 'polypeptide(L)' 'MDDLTPLDKKIYDYLCKNDFQANKFVGADAAKTLHCELDEVYVSLANICKHIKDKIWMSYRDGGIRIITAD' A
#
# COMPACT_ATOMS: atom_id res chain seq x y z
N MET A 1 -7.96 4.92 -12.00
CA MET A 1 -7.97 3.78 -11.05
C MET A 1 -8.74 2.58 -11.61
N ASP A 2 -9.04 2.53 -12.91
CA ASP A 2 -9.95 1.51 -13.44
C ASP A 2 -9.29 0.14 -13.60
N ASP A 3 -7.96 0.12 -13.76
CA ASP A 3 -7.16 -1.11 -13.79
C ASP A 3 -6.93 -1.76 -12.41
N LEU A 4 -7.39 -1.12 -11.33
CA LEU A 4 -7.23 -1.63 -9.96
C LEU A 4 -8.41 -2.51 -9.56
N THR A 5 -8.12 -3.66 -8.95
CA THR A 5 -9.13 -4.52 -8.35
C THR A 5 -9.80 -3.83 -7.14
N PRO A 6 -10.95 -4.32 -6.66
CA PRO A 6 -11.56 -3.80 -5.44
C PRO A 6 -10.63 -3.88 -4.22
N LEU A 7 -9.78 -4.90 -4.13
CA LEU A 7 -8.83 -5.04 -3.04
C LEU A 7 -7.68 -4.03 -3.18
N ASP A 8 -7.17 -3.82 -4.39
CA ASP A 8 -6.14 -2.81 -4.66
C ASP A 8 -6.61 -1.42 -4.23
N LYS A 9 -7.87 -1.07 -4.51
CA LYS A 9 -8.48 0.20 -4.09
C LYS A 9 -8.58 0.31 -2.57
N LYS A 10 -9.03 -0.76 -1.89
CA LYS A 10 -9.08 -0.79 -0.41
C LYS A 10 -7.70 -0.64 0.23
N ILE A 11 -6.68 -1.29 -0.33
CA ILE A 11 -5.31 -1.17 0.15
C ILE A 11 -4.78 0.24 -0.11
N TYR A 12 -5.02 0.79 -1.30
CA TYR A 12 -4.63 2.16 -1.60
C TYR A 12 -5.27 3.17 -0.63
N ASP A 13 -6.57 3.05 -0.37
CA ASP A 13 -7.27 3.89 0.61
C ASP A 13 -6.70 3.74 2.03
N TYR A 14 -6.30 2.52 2.41
CA TYR A 14 -5.61 2.28 3.68
C TYR A 14 -4.25 2.99 3.72
N LEU A 15 -3.48 2.95 2.64
CA LEU A 15 -2.21 3.65 2.54
C LEU A 15 -2.40 5.17 2.64
N CYS A 16 -3.42 5.75 1.99
CA CYS A 16 -3.69 7.19 2.07
C CYS A 16 -4.13 7.66 3.46
N LYS A 17 -4.83 6.81 4.22
CA LYS A 17 -5.34 7.16 5.55
C LYS A 17 -4.29 7.05 6.66
N ASN A 18 -3.13 6.46 6.38
CA ASN A 18 -2.11 6.18 7.38
C ASN A 18 -0.80 6.87 7.01
N ASP A 19 -0.11 7.45 8.00
CA ASP A 19 1.19 8.08 7.79
C ASP A 19 2.31 7.02 7.78
N PHE A 20 2.53 6.41 6.62
CA PHE A 20 3.67 5.53 6.37
C PHE A 20 4.91 6.28 5.87
N GLN A 21 4.91 7.61 5.85
CA GLN A 21 6.11 8.39 5.62
C GLN A 21 6.92 8.50 6.91
N ALA A 22 6.26 8.78 8.03
CA ALA A 22 6.87 8.77 9.36
C ALA A 22 7.01 7.33 9.90
N ASN A 23 6.00 6.49 9.71
CA ASN A 23 5.95 5.14 10.29
C ASN A 23 6.31 4.05 9.28
N LYS A 24 6.90 2.95 9.75
CA LYS A 24 7.18 1.81 8.89
C LYS A 24 5.88 1.14 8.42
N PHE A 25 5.79 0.85 7.13
CA PHE A 25 4.75 -0.03 6.61
C PHE A 25 5.08 -1.48 6.98
N VAL A 26 4.07 -2.20 7.48
CA VAL A 26 4.15 -3.63 7.82
C VAL A 26 2.98 -4.34 7.15
N GLY A 27 3.28 -5.20 6.17
CA GLY A 27 2.25 -5.89 5.39
C GLY A 27 1.30 -6.72 6.24
N ALA A 28 1.79 -7.35 7.30
CA ALA A 28 0.98 -8.16 8.22
C ALA A 28 -0.08 -7.32 8.96
N ASP A 29 0.24 -6.08 9.32
CA ASP A 29 -0.71 -5.18 10.00
C ASP A 29 -1.80 -4.72 9.04
N ALA A 30 -1.45 -4.45 7.77
CA ALA A 30 -2.41 -4.13 6.72
C ALA A 30 -3.35 -5.32 6.44
N ALA A 31 -2.79 -6.53 6.28
CA ALA A 31 -3.55 -7.75 6.06
C ALA A 31 -4.57 -8.00 7.18
N LYS A 32 -4.11 -7.86 8.44
CA LYS A 32 -4.98 -7.97 9.62
C LYS A 32 -6.09 -6.91 9.64
N THR A 33 -5.76 -5.66 9.33
CA THR A 33 -6.72 -4.54 9.34
C THR A 33 -7.77 -4.67 8.25
N LEU A 34 -7.37 -5.18 7.08
CA LEU A 34 -8.22 -5.29 5.90
C LEU A 34 -8.90 -6.66 5.76
N HIS A 35 -8.61 -7.59 6.69
CA HIS A 35 -9.12 -8.96 6.69
C HIS A 35 -8.84 -9.69 5.37
N CYS A 36 -7.61 -9.60 4.88
CA CYS A 36 -7.13 -10.30 3.68
C CYS A 36 -5.81 -11.03 3.97
N GLU A 37 -5.35 -11.86 3.04
CA GLU A 37 -4.10 -12.58 3.18
C GLU A 37 -2.89 -11.67 2.93
N LEU A 38 -1.75 -12.00 3.55
CA LEU A 38 -0.52 -11.20 3.41
C LEU A 38 -0.03 -11.16 1.95
N ASP A 39 -0.13 -12.28 1.24
CA ASP A 39 0.28 -12.35 -0.17
C ASP A 39 -0.59 -11.46 -1.05
N GLU A 40 -1.89 -11.34 -0.75
CA GLU A 40 -2.80 -10.44 -1.46
C GLU A 40 -2.39 -8.97 -1.26
N VAL A 41 -1.91 -8.60 -0.07
CA VAL A 41 -1.37 -7.25 0.17
C VAL A 41 -0.19 -6.95 -0.75
N TYR A 42 0.75 -7.89 -0.89
CA TYR A 42 1.92 -7.69 -1.75
C TYR A 42 1.57 -7.66 -3.24
N VAL A 43 0.64 -8.52 -3.69
CA VAL A 43 0.12 -8.49 -5.06
C VAL A 43 -0.54 -7.14 -5.35
N SER A 44 -1.37 -6.65 -4.42
CA SER A 44 -2.01 -5.35 -4.58
C SER A 44 -1.02 -4.19 -4.59
N LEU A 45 0.01 -4.21 -3.75
CA LEU A 45 1.08 -3.20 -3.81
C LEU A 45 1.77 -3.18 -5.18
N ALA A 46 2.05 -4.35 -5.77
CA ALA A 46 2.61 -4.46 -7.10
C ALA A 46 1.67 -3.88 -8.17
N ASN A 47 0.37 -4.18 -8.10
CA ASN A 47 -0.64 -3.64 -9.02
C ASN A 47 -0.75 -2.11 -8.90
N ILE A 48 -0.83 -1.59 -7.68
CA ILE A 48 -0.87 -0.14 -7.41
C ILE A 48 0.36 0.54 -8.02
N CYS A 49 1.56 0.04 -7.76
CA CYS A 49 2.80 0.60 -8.30
C CYS A 49 2.87 0.52 -9.83
N LYS A 50 2.27 -0.51 -10.44
CA LYS A 50 2.25 -0.68 -11.89
C LYS A 50 1.25 0.26 -12.58
N HIS A 51 0.06 0.41 -12.01
CA HIS A 51 -1.08 1.03 -12.68
C HIS A 51 -1.32 2.50 -12.26
N ILE A 52 -0.88 2.91 -11.07
CA ILE A 52 -0.98 4.30 -10.57
C ILE A 52 0.35 4.79 -9.99
N LYS A 53 1.42 4.60 -10.76
CA LYS A 53 2.82 4.91 -10.38
C LYS A 53 3.10 6.36 -9.99
N ASP A 54 2.25 7.29 -10.42
CA ASP A 54 2.32 8.72 -10.13
C ASP A 54 1.59 9.11 -8.83
N LYS A 55 1.00 8.12 -8.14
CA LYS A 55 0.18 8.30 -6.94
C LYS A 55 0.72 7.55 -5.72
N ILE A 56 1.84 6.83 -5.89
CA ILE A 56 2.52 6.08 -4.82
C ILE A 56 4.03 6.15 -4.99
N TRP A 57 4.74 6.36 -3.88
CA TRP A 57 6.19 6.26 -3.81
C TRP A 57 6.59 5.43 -2.61
N MET A 58 7.55 4.53 -2.81
CA MET A 58 8.10 3.68 -1.76
C MET A 58 9.57 3.98 -1.56
N SER A 59 10.00 4.01 -0.30
CA SER A 59 11.42 4.13 0.06
C SER A 59 11.74 3.18 1.21
N TYR A 60 13.02 2.86 1.37
CA TYR A 60 13.48 2.06 2.51
C TYR A 60 14.28 2.95 3.46
N ARG A 61 13.88 2.97 4.72
CA ARG A 61 14.49 3.81 5.75
C ARG A 61 14.40 3.14 7.13
N ASP A 62 15.50 3.18 7.87
CA ASP A 62 15.59 2.71 9.26
C ASP A 62 15.05 1.28 9.44
N GLY A 63 15.40 0.38 8.52
CA GLY A 63 15.01 -1.03 8.58
C GLY A 63 13.59 -1.34 8.09
N GLY A 64 12.86 -0.36 7.53
CA GLY A 64 11.47 -0.56 7.09
C GLY A 64 11.09 0.20 5.82
N ILE A 65 10.02 -0.28 5.17
CA ILE A 65 9.42 0.40 4.02
C ILE A 65 8.68 1.64 4.52
N ARG A 66 8.78 2.73 3.77
CA ARG A 66 7.97 3.94 3.91
C ARG A 66 7.18 4.13 2.63
N ILE A 67 5.92 4.55 2.77
CA ILE A 67 5.01 4.75 1.65
C ILE A 67 4.44 6.16 1.74
N ILE A 68 4.52 6.86 0.61
CA ILE A 68 3.89 8.17 0.41
C ILE A 68 2.85 7.97 -0.70
N THR A 69 1.64 8.46 -0.49
CA THR A 69 0.58 8.48 -1.50
C THR A 69 0.16 9.92 -1.81
N ALA A 70 -0.45 10.14 -2.96
CA ALA A 70 -1.01 11.42 -3.35
C ALA A 70 -2.45 11.26 -3.85
N ASP A 71 -3.32 12.21 -3.50
CA ASP A 71 -4.71 12.28 -4.00
C ASP A 71 -4.75 12.47 -5.53
#